data_AF-A0A8J8BGA2-F1
#
_entry.id   AF-A0A8J8BGA2-F1
#
_cell.length_a   1.000
_cell.length_b   1.000
_cell.length_c   1.000
_cell.angle_alpha   90.00
_cell.angle_beta   90.00
_cell.angle_gamma   90.00
#
_symmetry.space_group_name_H-M   'P 1'
#
loop_
_entity.id
_entity.type
_entity.pdbx_description
1 polymer ?
#
loop_
_entity_poly.entity_id
_entity_poly.type
_entity_poly.pdbx_seq_one_letter_code
_entity_poly.pdbx_strand_id
1 'polypeptide(L)'
;MDVNCLLIASTFSAGWDLSFPAGLLESFMPDSTVTIVLTLNGQNREFTFQAQTSALALLRDKARLTSVKEGCGIGECGTCTILVDGRAVNACLLLAAQLDQTQVFTVEGLKENKDFRSLQESFMNNHAVQCGFCTPGLLISSYALGRQNP
;
A
#
# COMPACT_ATOMS: atom_id res chain seq x y z
N MET A 1 -17.76 2.93 -5.83
CA MET A 1 -18.64 2.93 -7.03
C MET A 1 -17.78 3.42 -8.18
N ASP A 2 -17.01 2.52 -8.78
CA ASP A 2 -16.06 2.86 -9.83
C ASP A 2 -16.75 2.84 -11.20
N VAL A 3 -16.72 3.99 -11.86
CA VAL A 3 -17.25 4.26 -13.20
C VAL A 3 -16.63 3.40 -14.31
N ASN A 4 -15.60 2.61 -14.01
CA ASN A 4 -14.94 1.74 -14.98
C ASN A 4 -15.68 0.41 -15.25
N CYS A 5 -16.62 -0.01 -14.39
CA CYS A 5 -17.50 -1.16 -14.66
C CYS A 5 -18.57 -0.85 -15.73
N LEU A 6 -18.92 0.42 -15.93
CA LEU A 6 -19.97 0.80 -16.88
C LEU A 6 -19.51 0.75 -18.34
N LEU A 7 -18.20 0.74 -18.60
CA LEU A 7 -17.65 0.72 -19.97
C LEU A 7 -17.53 -0.70 -20.55
N ILE A 8 -17.45 -1.73 -19.72
CA ILE A 8 -17.49 -3.13 -20.19
C ILE A 8 -18.92 -3.50 -20.61
N ALA A 9 -19.94 -2.86 -20.02
CA ALA A 9 -21.34 -3.12 -20.34
C ALA A 9 -21.79 -2.53 -21.71
N SER A 10 -21.07 -1.57 -22.30
CA SER A 10 -21.57 -0.80 -23.45
C SER A 10 -20.94 -1.12 -24.81
N THR A 11 -19.96 -2.03 -24.90
CA THR A 11 -19.26 -2.34 -26.18
C THR A 11 -19.42 -3.78 -26.70
N PHE A 12 -20.20 -4.63 -26.04
CA PHE A 12 -20.61 -5.93 -26.60
C PHE A 12 -21.83 -5.78 -27.52
N SER A 13 -21.66 -5.15 -28.70
CA SER A 13 -22.70 -5.13 -29.75
C SER A 13 -22.34 -5.94 -31.00
N ALA A 14 -21.27 -6.73 -30.97
CA ALA A 14 -20.89 -7.60 -32.08
C ALA A 14 -21.18 -9.08 -31.75
N GLY A 15 -22.43 -9.52 -31.94
CA GLY A 15 -22.73 -10.81 -32.58
C GLY A 15 -22.55 -12.14 -31.82
N TRP A 16 -22.39 -12.18 -30.50
CA TRP A 16 -22.40 -13.44 -29.75
C TRP A 16 -23.67 -13.49 -28.91
N ASP A 17 -24.64 -14.32 -29.33
CA ASP A 17 -25.85 -14.61 -28.55
C ASP A 17 -25.47 -15.46 -27.33
N LEU A 18 -24.90 -14.80 -26.33
CA LEU A 18 -24.70 -15.37 -25.01
C LEU A 18 -25.78 -14.73 -24.15
N SER A 19 -26.89 -15.45 -24.02
CA SER A 19 -27.85 -15.25 -22.93
C SER A 19 -27.14 -15.59 -21.61
N PHE A 20 -26.23 -14.72 -21.18
CA PHE A 20 -25.68 -14.77 -19.83
C PHE A 20 -26.84 -14.43 -18.89
N PRO A 21 -27.28 -15.37 -18.04
CA PRO A 21 -28.25 -15.08 -17.00
C PRO A 21 -27.74 -13.89 -16.18
N ALA A 22 -28.62 -12.95 -15.86
CA ALA A 22 -28.28 -11.77 -15.06
C ALA A 22 -27.61 -12.10 -13.70
N GLY A 23 -27.69 -13.35 -13.21
CA GLY A 23 -27.03 -13.83 -12.00
C GLY A 23 -25.63 -14.45 -12.19
N LEU A 24 -25.10 -14.52 -13.41
CA LEU A 24 -23.78 -15.11 -13.68
C LEU A 24 -22.62 -14.13 -13.40
N LEU A 25 -22.89 -12.82 -13.33
CA LEU A 25 -21.87 -11.84 -12.93
C LEU A 25 -21.66 -11.80 -11.41
N GLU A 26 -22.71 -12.03 -10.61
CA GLU A 26 -22.64 -12.07 -9.14
C GLU A 26 -21.90 -13.31 -8.62
N SER A 27 -21.83 -14.38 -9.42
CA SER A 27 -21.19 -15.66 -9.06
C SER A 27 -19.71 -15.75 -9.49
N PHE A 28 -19.18 -14.75 -10.20
CA PHE A 28 -17.81 -14.78 -10.75
C PHE A 28 -16.77 -13.92 -9.98
N MET A 29 -17.18 -13.27 -8.90
CA MET A 29 -16.25 -12.64 -7.96
C MET A 29 -16.65 -13.06 -6.54
N PRO A 30 -16.11 -14.17 -6.00
CA PRO A 30 -16.28 -14.43 -4.59
C PRO A 30 -15.62 -13.27 -3.83
N ASP A 31 -16.44 -12.51 -3.11
CA ASP A 31 -16.04 -11.49 -2.12
C ASP A 31 -15.34 -12.22 -0.96
N SER A 32 -14.16 -12.77 -1.28
CA SER A 32 -13.38 -13.62 -0.40
C SER A 32 -12.62 -12.69 0.53
N THR A 33 -13.12 -12.61 1.76
CA THR A 33 -12.43 -11.90 2.82
C THR A 33 -11.30 -12.75 3.37
N VAL A 34 -10.19 -12.10 3.69
CA VAL A 34 -9.00 -12.69 4.31
C VAL A 34 -8.73 -11.95 5.60
N THR A 35 -8.38 -12.69 6.65
CA THR A 35 -7.90 -12.14 7.91
C THR A 35 -6.41 -12.45 8.04
N ILE A 36 -5.63 -11.44 8.42
CA ILE A 36 -4.20 -11.58 8.69
C ILE A 36 -3.85 -10.98 10.05
N VAL A 37 -2.71 -11.39 10.59
CA VAL A 37 -2.10 -10.78 11.77
C VAL A 37 -0.68 -10.34 11.42
N LEU A 38 -0.34 -9.07 11.65
CA LEU A 38 1.00 -8.54 11.39
C LEU A 38 1.50 -7.66 12.54
N THR A 39 2.82 -7.49 12.63
CA THR A 39 3.42 -6.52 13.54
C THR A 39 3.58 -5.17 12.82
N LEU A 40 2.65 -4.24 13.05
CA LEU A 40 2.63 -2.91 12.44
C LEU A 40 3.19 -1.86 13.41
N ASN A 41 4.29 -1.21 13.05
CA ASN A 41 4.95 -0.18 13.87
C ASN A 41 5.23 -0.67 15.31
N GLY A 42 5.62 -1.94 15.45
CA GLY A 42 5.91 -2.59 16.74
C GLY A 42 4.69 -3.09 17.51
N GLN A 43 3.47 -2.94 16.98
CA GLN A 43 2.24 -3.43 17.61
C GLN A 43 1.64 -4.57 16.79
N ASN A 44 1.25 -5.65 17.45
CA ASN A 44 0.57 -6.76 16.79
C ASN A 44 -0.88 -6.36 16.48
N ARG A 45 -1.28 -6.47 15.22
CA ARG A 45 -2.60 -6.02 14.74
C ARG A 45 -3.21 -7.05 13.80
N GLU A 46 -4.51 -7.26 13.97
CA GLU A 46 -5.34 -8.10 13.11
C GLU A 46 -6.17 -7.23 12.17
N PHE A 47 -6.32 -7.66 10.92
CA PHE A 47 -7.17 -6.99 9.94
C PHE A 47 -7.92 -8.01 9.08
N THR A 48 -9.18 -7.70 8.77
CA THR A 48 -10.01 -8.43 7.80
C THR A 48 -10.39 -7.51 6.63
N PHE A 49 -10.21 -8.00 5.40
CA PHE A 49 -10.39 -7.23 4.16
C PHE A 49 -10.61 -8.14 2.95
N GLN A 50 -10.94 -7.58 1.79
CA GLN A 50 -11.12 -8.35 0.54
C GLN A 50 -9.78 -8.84 0.01
N ALA A 51 -9.72 -10.07 -0.53
CA ALA A 51 -8.49 -10.70 -0.99
C ALA A 51 -7.66 -9.84 -1.98
N GLN A 52 -8.33 -9.03 -2.81
CA GLN A 52 -7.70 -8.11 -3.77
C GLN A 52 -7.18 -6.79 -3.16
N THR A 53 -7.33 -6.59 -1.85
CA THR A 53 -6.90 -5.35 -1.19
C THR A 53 -5.38 -5.23 -1.27
N SER A 54 -4.87 -4.10 -1.75
CA SER A 54 -3.43 -3.81 -1.72
C SER A 54 -2.96 -3.46 -0.30
N ALA A 55 -1.68 -3.68 0.00
CA ALA A 55 -1.07 -3.27 1.25
C ALA A 55 -1.22 -1.76 1.47
N LEU A 56 -1.14 -0.96 0.39
CA LEU A 56 -1.40 0.48 0.43
C LEU A 56 -2.82 0.80 0.95
N ALA A 57 -3.85 0.18 0.39
CA ALA A 57 -5.24 0.39 0.79
C ALA A 57 -5.46 -0.08 2.24
N LEU A 58 -4.90 -1.25 2.63
CA LEU A 58 -4.94 -1.72 4.01
C LEU A 58 -4.38 -0.65 4.99
N LEU A 59 -3.17 -0.17 4.72
CA LEU A 59 -2.48 0.74 5.63
C LEU A 59 -3.17 2.10 5.72
N ARG A 60 -3.64 2.63 4.59
CA ARG A 60 -4.31 3.94 4.54
C ARG A 60 -5.73 3.90 5.09
N ASP A 61 -6.53 2.94 4.63
CA ASP A 61 -7.98 2.99 4.82
C ASP A 61 -8.41 2.25 6.08
N LYS A 62 -7.75 1.12 6.40
CA LYS A 62 -8.05 0.33 7.61
C LYS A 62 -7.15 0.71 8.77
N ALA A 63 -5.83 0.78 8.57
CA ALA A 63 -4.90 1.11 9.64
C ALA A 63 -4.78 2.63 9.92
N ARG A 64 -5.34 3.47 9.05
CA ARG A 64 -5.34 4.94 9.13
C ARG A 64 -3.95 5.59 9.13
N LEU A 65 -2.95 4.91 8.57
CA LEU A 65 -1.59 5.42 8.39
C LEU A 65 -1.51 6.20 7.08
N THR A 66 -1.92 7.47 7.15
CA THR A 66 -2.04 8.33 5.95
C THR A 66 -0.71 8.87 5.44
N SER A 67 0.41 8.60 6.12
CA SER A 67 1.75 8.92 5.66
C SER A 67 2.13 8.15 4.39
N VAL A 68 1.64 6.92 4.24
CA VAL A 68 1.85 6.10 3.05
C VAL A 68 0.99 6.68 1.93
N LYS A 69 1.60 7.21 0.87
CA LYS A 69 0.89 7.97 -0.17
C LYS A 69 0.69 7.16 -1.44
N GLU A 70 -0.52 7.24 -1.99
CA GLU A 70 -0.79 6.84 -3.35
C GLU A 70 -0.37 7.96 -4.31
N GLY A 71 0.68 7.72 -5.11
CA GLY A 71 1.13 8.64 -6.15
C GLY A 71 0.72 8.16 -7.53
N CYS A 72 1.30 7.03 -7.98
CA CYS A 72 1.05 6.46 -9.31
C CYS A 72 0.21 5.16 -9.32
N GLY A 73 0.17 4.41 -8.21
CA GLY A 73 -0.50 3.10 -8.14
C GLY A 73 0.19 1.95 -8.88
N ILE A 74 1.23 2.24 -9.68
CA ILE A 74 1.88 1.27 -10.58
C ILE A 74 3.35 0.95 -10.23
N GLY A 75 3.85 1.48 -9.10
CA GLY A 75 5.18 1.14 -8.58
C GLY A 75 6.34 2.02 -9.05
N GLU A 76 6.09 3.07 -9.82
CA GLU A 76 7.14 3.95 -10.35
C GLU A 76 7.60 5.02 -9.35
N CYS A 77 6.67 5.66 -8.64
CA CYS A 77 6.98 6.89 -7.90
C CYS A 77 7.58 6.70 -6.49
N GLY A 78 7.47 5.50 -5.90
CA GLY A 78 7.98 5.23 -4.54
C GLY A 78 7.30 6.01 -3.39
N THR A 79 6.22 6.76 -3.62
CA THR A 79 5.58 7.52 -2.53
C THR A 79 4.86 6.62 -1.50
N CYS A 80 4.62 5.36 -1.88
CA CYS A 80 3.99 4.33 -1.06
C CYS A 80 5.01 3.38 -0.40
N THR A 81 6.30 3.73 -0.39
CA THR A 81 7.31 2.83 0.16
C THR A 81 7.12 2.64 1.67
N ILE A 82 7.11 1.38 2.08
CA ILE A 82 7.07 0.91 3.48
C ILE A 82 8.24 -0.05 3.72
N LEU A 83 8.57 -0.32 4.97
CA LEU A 83 9.48 -1.41 5.33
C LEU A 83 8.67 -2.66 5.63
N VAL A 84 9.01 -3.77 4.99
CA VAL A 84 8.52 -5.11 5.32
C VAL A 84 9.74 -5.97 5.62
N ASP A 85 9.83 -6.48 6.85
CA ASP A 85 10.96 -7.28 7.35
C ASP A 85 12.33 -6.64 7.05
N GLY A 86 12.40 -5.32 7.24
CA GLY A 86 13.61 -4.52 7.00
C GLY A 86 13.89 -4.15 5.55
N ARG A 87 13.06 -4.57 4.59
CA ARG A 87 13.21 -4.25 3.16
C ARG A 87 12.24 -3.15 2.73
N ALA A 88 12.74 -2.15 2.00
CA ALA A 88 11.90 -1.15 1.36
C ALA A 88 11.14 -1.77 0.18
N VAL A 89 9.80 -1.65 0.19
CA VAL A 89 8.92 -2.19 -0.85
C VAL A 89 7.80 -1.20 -1.17
N ASN A 90 7.29 -1.25 -2.41
CA ASN A 90 6.16 -0.43 -2.84
C ASN A 90 4.83 -1.07 -2.40
N ALA A 91 4.13 -0.44 -1.45
CA ALA A 91 2.89 -0.98 -0.91
C ALA A 91 1.76 -1.08 -1.95
N CYS A 92 1.80 -0.31 -3.04
CA CYS A 92 0.77 -0.40 -4.09
C CYS A 92 0.85 -1.68 -4.93
N LEU A 93 2.02 -2.32 -5.00
CA LEU A 93 2.23 -3.55 -5.78
C LEU A 93 2.21 -4.82 -4.92
N LEU A 94 1.93 -4.69 -3.61
CA LEU A 94 1.85 -5.79 -2.67
C LEU A 94 0.40 -6.04 -2.29
N LEU A 95 -0.05 -7.29 -2.25
CA LEU A 95 -1.35 -7.64 -1.69
C LEU A 95 -1.27 -7.55 -0.16
N ALA A 96 -2.33 -7.04 0.45
CA ALA A 96 -2.45 -6.98 1.90
C ALA A 96 -2.31 -8.37 2.54
N ALA A 97 -2.85 -9.41 1.90
CA ALA A 97 -2.73 -10.80 2.36
C ALA A 97 -1.27 -11.28 2.49
N GLN A 98 -0.33 -10.71 1.73
CA GLN A 98 1.09 -11.06 1.81
C GLN A 98 1.80 -10.48 3.04
N LEU A 99 1.13 -9.62 3.82
CA LEU A 99 1.67 -9.06 5.05
C LEU A 99 1.43 -9.94 6.27
N ASP A 100 0.73 -11.07 6.14
CA ASP A 100 0.51 -11.97 7.27
C ASP A 100 1.83 -12.44 7.88
N GLN A 101 1.90 -12.38 9.22
CA GLN A 101 3.08 -12.71 10.02
C GLN A 101 4.35 -11.88 9.73
N THR A 102 4.24 -10.76 9.00
CA THR A 102 5.38 -9.87 8.71
C THR A 102 5.52 -8.75 9.73
N GLN A 103 6.71 -8.13 9.78
CA GLN A 103 6.95 -6.89 10.48
C GLN A 103 6.93 -5.71 9.50
N VAL A 104 5.96 -4.81 9.67
CA VAL A 104 5.76 -3.64 8.82
C VAL A 104 6.06 -2.36 9.59
N PHE A 105 6.88 -1.49 9.01
CA PHE A 105 7.11 -0.14 9.51
C PHE A 105 6.75 0.92 8.47
N THR A 106 6.04 1.95 8.92
CA THR A 106 5.86 3.22 8.24
C THR A 106 6.66 4.31 8.97
N VAL A 107 6.65 5.55 8.45
CA VAL A 107 7.37 6.65 9.09
C VAL A 107 6.90 6.92 10.52
N GLU A 108 5.63 6.63 10.84
CA GLU A 108 5.06 6.76 12.18
C GLU A 108 5.74 5.83 13.19
N GLY A 109 6.10 4.61 12.79
CA GLY A 109 6.73 3.63 13.66
C GLY A 109 8.22 3.84 13.88
N LEU A 110 8.86 4.74 13.11
CA LEU A 110 10.30 5.00 13.19
C LEU A 110 10.65 6.32 13.90
N LYS A 111 9.67 7.09 14.37
CA LYS A 111 9.87 8.42 14.98
C LYS A 111 10.85 8.44 16.17
N GLU A 112 10.91 7.34 16.92
CA GLU A 112 11.81 7.20 18.08
C GLU A 112 13.15 6.56 17.75
N ASN A 113 13.36 6.11 16.51
CA ASN A 113 14.65 5.59 16.08
C ASN A 113 15.65 6.74 15.87
N LYS A 114 16.83 6.64 16.50
CA LYS A 114 17.86 7.69 16.46
C LYS A 114 18.36 7.98 15.05
N ASP A 115 18.63 6.95 14.27
CA ASP A 115 19.16 7.08 12.91
C ASP A 115 18.09 7.69 11.99
N PHE A 116 16.83 7.27 12.15
CA PHE A 116 15.71 7.85 11.41
C PHE A 116 15.50 9.33 11.75
N ARG A 117 15.62 9.71 13.02
CA ARG A 117 15.55 11.12 13.44
C ARG A 117 16.67 11.95 12.84
N SER A 118 17.90 11.45 12.88
CA SER A 118 19.05 12.12 12.24
C SER A 118 18.83 12.30 10.73
N LEU A 119 18.23 11.31 10.07
CA LEU A 119 17.87 11.39 8.65
C LEU A 119 16.82 12.47 8.39
N GLN A 120 15.77 12.54 9.23
CA GLN A 120 14.75 13.59 9.13
C GLN A 120 15.34 15.00 9.31
N GLU A 121 16.24 15.17 10.29
CA GLU A 121 16.95 16.44 10.50
C GLU A 121 17.81 16.82 9.29
N SER A 122 18.50 15.86 8.68
CA SER A 122 19.25 16.09 7.45
C SER A 122 18.35 16.56 6.30
N PHE A 123 17.18 15.94 6.12
CA PHE A 123 16.21 16.36 5.11
C PHE A 123 15.74 17.81 5.33
N MET A 124 15.51 18.21 6.58
CA MET A 124 15.13 19.59 6.93
C MET A 124 16.26 20.58 6.67
N ASN A 125 17.47 20.28 7.15
CA ASN A 125 18.63 21.17 7.04
C ASN A 125 19.07 21.41 5.59
N ASN A 126 18.80 20.46 4.69
CA ASN A 126 19.18 20.52 3.28
C ASN A 126 18.02 20.90 2.35
N HIS A 127 16.89 21.37 2.88
CA HIS A 127 15.71 21.74 2.08
C HIS A 127 15.23 20.62 1.13
N ALA A 128 15.36 19.35 1.56
CA ALA A 128 14.95 18.18 0.78
C ALA A 128 13.42 17.95 0.79
N VAL A 129 12.65 18.95 1.24
CA VAL A 129 11.19 18.90 1.37
C VAL A 129 10.59 20.19 0.81
N GLN A 130 9.60 20.04 -0.08
CA GLN A 130 8.79 21.15 -0.59
C GLN A 130 7.32 20.91 -0.24
N CYS A 131 6.53 20.32 -1.14
CA CYS A 131 5.12 19.98 -0.88
C CYS A 131 4.95 18.87 0.18
N GLY A 132 6.01 18.12 0.47
CA GLY A 132 6.03 17.05 1.47
C GLY A 132 5.40 15.72 1.05
N PHE A 133 4.82 15.63 -0.16
CA PHE A 133 4.05 14.44 -0.57
C PHE A 133 4.92 13.19 -0.72
N CYS A 134 6.09 13.30 -1.33
CA CYS A 134 7.03 12.18 -1.51
C CYS A 134 7.90 11.89 -0.29
N THR A 135 7.96 12.83 0.67
CA THR A 135 8.89 12.78 1.80
C THR A 135 8.78 11.50 2.63
N PRO A 136 7.59 10.97 2.97
CA PRO A 136 7.50 9.74 3.74
C PRO A 136 8.15 8.54 3.04
N GLY A 137 7.86 8.34 1.75
CA GLY A 137 8.45 7.25 0.96
C GLY A 137 9.97 7.40 0.79
N LEU A 138 10.45 8.64 0.54
CA LEU A 138 11.88 8.94 0.44
C LEU A 138 12.62 8.67 1.75
N LEU A 139 12.03 9.01 2.91
CA LEU A 139 12.63 8.74 4.22
C LEU A 139 12.76 7.23 4.47
N ILE A 140 11.72 6.44 4.18
CA ILE A 140 11.77 4.97 4.33
C ILE A 140 12.85 4.37 3.40
N SER A 141 12.88 4.77 2.13
CA SER A 141 13.89 4.29 1.17
C SER A 141 15.31 4.66 1.60
N SER A 142 15.53 5.90 2.04
CA SER A 142 16.85 6.37 2.48
C SER A 142 17.30 5.67 3.76
N TYR A 143 16.38 5.46 4.71
CA TYR A 143 16.66 4.70 5.93
C TYR A 143 17.01 3.24 5.63
N ALA A 144 16.28 2.60 4.71
CA ALA A 144 16.59 1.24 4.28
C ALA A 144 17.98 1.15 3.63
N LEU A 145 18.31 2.11 2.76
CA LEU A 145 19.61 2.19 2.10
C LEU A 145 20.75 2.35 3.10
N GLY A 146 20.64 3.29 4.04
CA GLY A 146 21.67 3.54 5.05
C GLY A 146 21.89 2.35 5.99
N ARG A 147 20.86 1.52 6.24
CA ARG A 147 21.04 0.27 7.00
C ARG A 147 21.77 -0.83 6.23
N GLN A 148 21.65 -0.83 4.91
CA GLN A 148 22.35 -1.79 4.04
C GLN A 148 23.78 -1.35 3.74
N ASN A 149 24.01 -0.04 3.63
CA ASN A 149 25.30 0.58 3.31
C ASN A 149 25.53 1.81 4.22
N PRO A 150 26.11 1.63 5.42
CA PRO A 150 26.32 2.70 6.41
C PRO A 150 27.28 3.80 5.96
#